data_AF-A0A6P0JVQ8-F1
#
_entry.id   AF-A0A6P0JVQ8-F1
#
_cell.length_a   1.000
_cell.length_b   1.000
_cell.length_c   1.000
_cell.angle_alpha   90.00
_cell.angle_beta   90.00
_cell.angle_gamma   90.00
#
_symmetry.space_group_name_H-M   'P 1'
#
loop_
_entity.id
_entity.type
_entity.pdbx_description
1 polymer ?
#
loop_
_entity_poly.entity_id
_entity_poly.type
_entity_poly.pdbx_seq_one_letter_code
_entity_poly.pdbx_strand_id
1 'polypeptide(L)'
;YEETKADCIAMSGLLVKSTAFMKDNLEVFNERGISVPVILGGAALTPKFVYQDCQGSYKGKVVYGKDAFADLNFMDKLMPAKSASQWDDFQGFLGEFAEGDEFTKDVAETNGKSQQKADNKQNGQRDQKAAEPKEVDTRRSEAVDVDIERPTPPFWGTKLLTPDDIPVEELFGYLDLQALFAGQWQFRKQKGQSRDEYNQFLEETVHPILENWKQRIVEENLLHPTLIYGYFPCQSEGNTLYLYNPENPEAKEEIAKFEFPRQRSGRRLCIADFFAPKESGVIDVFPMQAVTVGEIATEVAKKLFDSDQYTDYLYYHGMAVQMAEAMAEWIHAKIRIELGFGDQEPTGLRDILQQRYQGSRYSFGYPACPNIEDQYTQLELMQTDRIGMYMDESEQLYPEQSTTAIITYHPVAKYFSA
;
A
#
# COMPACT_ATOMS: atom_id res chain seq x y z
N TYR A 1 26.80 -12.08 -3.32
CA TYR A 1 27.20 -13.16 -4.27
C TYR A 1 28.72 -13.30 -4.34
N GLU A 2 29.47 -12.25 -4.68
CA GLU A 2 30.93 -12.34 -4.86
C GLU A 2 31.66 -12.86 -3.61
N GLU A 3 31.25 -12.40 -2.42
CA GLU A 3 31.80 -12.80 -1.12
C GLU A 3 31.25 -14.14 -0.62
N THR A 4 29.92 -14.31 -0.65
CA THR A 4 29.23 -15.43 0.00
C THR A 4 28.95 -16.63 -0.90
N LYS A 5 29.15 -16.49 -2.21
CA LYS A 5 28.79 -17.50 -3.24
C LYS A 5 27.34 -18.00 -3.11
N ALA A 6 26.43 -17.11 -2.78
CA ALA A 6 25.02 -17.42 -2.57
C ALA A 6 24.42 -18.25 -3.73
N ASP A 7 23.66 -19.30 -3.38
CA ASP A 7 23.04 -20.21 -4.33
C ASP A 7 21.81 -19.65 -5.05
N CYS A 8 21.21 -18.61 -4.45
CA CYS A 8 20.02 -17.90 -4.90
C CYS A 8 20.06 -16.48 -4.33
N ILE A 9 19.44 -15.51 -5.02
CA ILE A 9 19.27 -14.13 -4.55
C ILE A 9 17.77 -13.85 -4.47
N ALA A 10 17.30 -13.26 -3.38
CA ALA A 10 15.92 -12.80 -3.25
C ALA A 10 15.87 -11.27 -3.19
N MET A 11 14.94 -10.65 -3.92
CA MET A 11 14.68 -9.20 -3.87
C MET A 11 13.20 -8.96 -3.58
N SER A 12 12.91 -8.06 -2.65
CA SER A 12 11.54 -7.66 -2.27
C SER A 12 11.26 -6.21 -2.68
N GLY A 13 10.03 -5.92 -3.13
CA GLY A 13 9.62 -4.61 -3.61
C GLY A 13 8.26 -4.19 -3.06
N LEU A 14 8.23 -3.06 -2.35
CA LEU A 14 7.01 -2.50 -1.77
C LEU A 14 6.30 -1.55 -2.73
N LEU A 15 7.04 -0.67 -3.40
CA LEU A 15 6.48 0.37 -4.28
C LEU A 15 6.65 0.01 -5.75
N VAL A 16 5.81 0.60 -6.61
CA VAL A 16 5.88 0.39 -8.07
C VAL A 16 7.26 0.80 -8.61
N LYS A 17 7.86 1.87 -8.10
CA LYS A 17 9.22 2.29 -8.49
C LYS A 17 10.28 1.24 -8.15
N SER A 18 10.13 0.50 -7.04
CA SER A 18 11.03 -0.61 -6.67
C SER A 18 11.09 -1.69 -7.75
N THR A 19 10.01 -1.89 -8.52
CA THR A 19 9.99 -2.86 -9.64
C THR A 19 10.95 -2.48 -10.78
N ALA A 20 11.17 -1.18 -11.02
CA ALA A 20 12.13 -0.71 -12.01
C ALA A 20 13.58 -0.99 -11.55
N PHE A 21 13.91 -0.64 -10.31
CA PHE A 21 15.22 -0.94 -9.71
C PHE A 21 15.54 -2.44 -9.71
N MET A 22 14.55 -3.31 -9.49
CA MET A 22 14.75 -4.75 -9.60
C MET A 22 15.18 -5.17 -11.00
N LYS A 23 14.58 -4.59 -12.04
CA LYS A 23 14.96 -4.87 -13.42
C LYS A 23 16.39 -4.41 -13.69
N ASP A 24 16.76 -3.21 -13.24
CA ASP A 24 18.11 -2.68 -13.36
C ASP A 24 19.13 -3.58 -12.64
N ASN A 25 18.80 -4.07 -11.44
CA ASN A 25 19.64 -5.02 -10.71
C ASN A 25 19.88 -6.32 -11.49
N LEU A 26 18.84 -6.86 -12.16
CA LEU A 26 18.96 -8.06 -12.99
C LEU A 26 19.84 -7.83 -14.23
N GLU A 27 19.76 -6.64 -14.84
CA GLU A 27 20.64 -6.25 -15.94
C GLU A 27 22.09 -6.17 -15.47
N VAL A 28 22.34 -5.55 -14.31
CA VAL A 28 23.67 -5.50 -13.67
C VAL A 28 24.18 -6.92 -13.33
N PHE A 29 23.30 -7.84 -12.90
CA PHE A 29 23.70 -9.23 -12.67
C PHE A 29 24.21 -9.89 -13.95
N ASN A 30 23.54 -9.67 -15.09
CA ASN A 30 24.03 -10.18 -16.37
C ASN A 30 25.40 -9.61 -16.75
N GLU A 31 25.60 -8.30 -16.57
CA GLU A 31 26.87 -7.62 -16.86
C GLU A 31 28.01 -8.19 -16.01
N ARG A 32 27.71 -8.54 -14.76
CA ARG A 32 28.66 -9.16 -13.82
C ARG A 32 28.76 -10.69 -13.96
N GLY A 33 28.02 -11.30 -14.88
CA GLY A 33 28.02 -12.76 -15.08
C GLY A 33 27.42 -13.56 -13.93
N ILE A 34 26.55 -12.94 -13.12
CA ILE A 34 25.80 -13.61 -12.06
C ILE A 34 24.57 -14.27 -12.70
N SER A 35 24.45 -15.59 -12.56
CA SER A 35 23.38 -16.39 -13.20
C SER A 35 22.47 -17.13 -12.23
N VAL A 36 22.79 -17.13 -10.93
CA VAL A 36 22.01 -17.85 -9.91
C VAL A 36 20.53 -17.47 -9.95
N PRO A 37 19.60 -18.38 -9.60
CA PRO A 37 18.18 -18.06 -9.57
C PRO A 37 17.90 -16.83 -8.72
N VAL A 38 16.97 -15.99 -9.20
CA VAL A 38 16.51 -14.81 -8.48
C VAL A 38 15.04 -14.94 -8.12
N ILE A 39 14.72 -14.88 -6.83
CA ILE A 39 13.34 -14.80 -6.35
C ILE A 39 12.94 -13.32 -6.28
N LEU A 40 11.81 -12.98 -6.89
CA LEU A 40 11.26 -11.62 -6.93
C LEU A 40 9.88 -11.63 -6.25
N GLY A 41 9.78 -10.97 -5.09
CA GLY A 41 8.55 -10.90 -4.29
C GLY A 41 8.23 -9.50 -3.76
N GLY A 42 7.12 -9.37 -3.05
CA GLY A 42 6.68 -8.10 -2.46
C GLY A 42 5.40 -7.52 -3.07
N ALA A 43 4.82 -6.54 -2.39
CA ALA A 43 3.45 -6.06 -2.65
C ALA A 43 3.25 -5.46 -4.05
N ALA A 44 4.28 -4.83 -4.62
CA ALA A 44 4.19 -4.21 -5.93
C ALA A 44 4.32 -5.21 -7.10
N LEU A 45 4.70 -6.45 -6.83
CA LEU A 45 5.05 -7.42 -7.87
C LEU A 45 3.86 -8.26 -8.28
N THR A 46 3.84 -8.63 -9.56
CA THR A 46 2.83 -9.55 -10.10
C THR A 46 3.52 -10.71 -10.83
N PRO A 47 2.88 -11.90 -10.91
CA PRO A 47 3.43 -13.03 -11.67
C PRO A 47 3.74 -12.65 -13.11
N LYS A 48 2.89 -11.83 -13.72
CA LYS A 48 3.06 -11.36 -15.09
C LYS A 48 4.34 -10.53 -15.23
N PHE A 49 4.54 -9.54 -14.37
CA PHE A 49 5.72 -8.68 -14.41
C PHE A 49 7.01 -9.47 -14.22
N VAL A 50 7.02 -10.41 -13.26
CA VAL A 50 8.18 -11.26 -13.00
C VAL A 50 8.50 -12.17 -14.19
N TYR A 51 7.52 -12.94 -14.67
CA TYR A 51 7.78 -13.94 -15.70
C TYR A 51 7.86 -13.40 -17.14
N GLN A 52 7.46 -12.15 -17.37
CA GLN A 52 7.57 -11.50 -18.68
C GLN A 52 8.69 -10.47 -18.68
N ASP A 53 8.53 -9.40 -17.91
CA ASP A 53 9.42 -8.24 -17.96
C ASP A 53 10.78 -8.55 -17.30
N CYS A 54 10.78 -9.11 -16.08
CA CYS A 54 12.01 -9.44 -15.37
C CYS A 54 12.75 -10.62 -16.02
N GLN A 55 12.04 -11.69 -16.37
CA GLN A 55 12.64 -12.84 -17.05
C GLN A 55 13.26 -12.46 -18.40
N GLY A 56 12.68 -11.49 -19.13
CA GLY A 56 13.26 -10.97 -20.37
C GLY A 56 14.55 -10.16 -20.17
N SER A 57 14.81 -9.69 -18.95
CA SER A 57 15.94 -8.83 -18.60
C SER A 57 17.05 -9.58 -17.87
N TYR A 58 16.82 -10.83 -17.44
CA TYR A 58 17.78 -11.67 -16.74
C TYR A 58 18.07 -12.95 -17.53
N LYS A 59 19.34 -13.33 -17.64
CA LYS A 59 19.72 -14.57 -18.34
C LYS A 59 19.46 -15.81 -17.49
N GLY A 60 19.61 -15.70 -16.16
CA GLY A 60 19.25 -16.77 -15.24
C GLY A 60 17.74 -16.90 -15.06
N LYS A 61 17.30 -17.84 -14.21
CA LYS A 61 15.89 -17.99 -13.86
C LYS A 61 15.42 -16.95 -12.85
N VAL A 62 14.25 -16.37 -13.10
CA VAL A 62 13.50 -15.62 -12.10
C VAL A 62 12.31 -16.44 -11.60
N VAL A 63 11.99 -16.30 -10.32
CA VAL A 63 10.87 -16.98 -9.65
C VAL A 63 10.00 -15.94 -8.99
N TYR A 64 8.68 -16.03 -9.16
CA TYR A 64 7.76 -15.15 -8.45
C TYR A 64 7.56 -15.63 -7.01
N GLY A 65 8.11 -14.86 -6.07
CA GLY A 65 7.96 -15.06 -4.64
C GLY A 65 6.64 -14.50 -4.14
N LYS A 66 5.58 -15.30 -4.22
CA LYS A 66 4.22 -14.88 -3.86
C LYS A 66 4.10 -14.50 -2.38
N ASP A 67 4.76 -15.27 -1.51
CA ASP A 67 4.87 -15.08 -0.08
C ASP A 67 6.08 -15.85 0.44
N ALA A 68 6.48 -15.62 1.70
CA ALA A 68 7.68 -16.25 2.28
C ALA A 68 7.65 -17.78 2.21
N PHE A 69 6.47 -18.40 2.25
CA PHE A 69 6.34 -19.85 2.15
C PHE A 69 6.54 -20.35 0.71
N ALA A 70 6.10 -19.60 -0.30
CA ALA A 70 6.42 -19.91 -1.69
C ALA A 70 7.95 -19.93 -1.91
N ASP A 71 8.66 -18.97 -1.32
CA ASP A 71 10.12 -18.87 -1.42
C ASP A 71 10.81 -20.05 -0.73
N LEU A 72 10.37 -20.41 0.49
CA LEU A 72 10.87 -21.59 1.21
C LEU A 72 10.63 -22.88 0.41
N ASN A 73 9.43 -23.06 -0.14
CA ASN A 73 9.11 -24.23 -0.97
C ASN A 73 9.98 -24.30 -2.23
N PHE A 74 10.33 -23.16 -2.83
CA PHE A 74 11.27 -23.13 -3.95
C PHE A 74 12.67 -23.54 -3.50
N MET A 75 13.16 -22.99 -2.38
CA MET A 75 14.49 -23.33 -1.84
C MET A 75 14.61 -24.81 -1.44
N ASP A 76 13.57 -25.38 -0.83
CA ASP A 76 13.51 -26.80 -0.45
C ASP A 76 13.59 -27.74 -1.67
N LYS A 77 13.18 -27.28 -2.86
CA LYS A 77 13.36 -28.00 -4.13
C LYS A 77 14.71 -27.71 -4.78
N LEU A 78 15.15 -26.44 -4.76
CA LEU A 78 16.37 -25.98 -5.39
C LEU A 78 17.60 -26.68 -4.81
N MET A 79 17.72 -26.75 -3.47
CA MET A 79 18.93 -27.27 -2.83
C MET A 79 19.19 -28.76 -3.13
N PRO A 80 18.20 -29.65 -3.07
CA PRO A 80 18.35 -31.03 -3.55
C PRO A 80 18.67 -31.11 -5.05
N ALA A 81 18.00 -30.31 -5.89
CA ALA A 81 18.24 -30.31 -7.33
C ALA A 81 19.68 -29.88 -7.68
N LYS A 82 20.22 -28.84 -7.04
CA LYS A 82 21.62 -28.43 -7.22
C LYS A 82 22.58 -29.53 -6.77
N SER A 83 22.31 -30.17 -5.64
CA SER A 83 23.13 -31.28 -5.13
C SER A 83 23.14 -32.49 -6.08
N ALA A 84 22.00 -32.75 -6.75
CA ALA A 84 21.85 -33.80 -7.76
C ALA A 84 22.34 -33.39 -9.16
N SER A 85 22.88 -32.18 -9.36
CA SER A 85 23.20 -31.62 -10.68
C SER A 85 22.00 -31.61 -11.65
N GLN A 86 20.80 -31.43 -11.09
CA GLN A 86 19.51 -31.35 -11.79
C GLN A 86 18.93 -29.94 -11.75
N TRP A 87 19.79 -28.94 -11.60
CA TRP A 87 19.48 -27.53 -11.76
C TRP A 87 20.48 -26.89 -12.71
N ASP A 88 19.97 -26.12 -13.67
CA ASP A 88 20.77 -25.25 -14.52
C ASP A 88 20.26 -23.82 -14.38
N ASP A 89 21.16 -22.87 -14.19
CA ASP A 89 20.81 -21.48 -13.93
C ASP A 89 20.01 -20.82 -15.07
N PHE A 90 20.15 -21.30 -16.31
CA PHE A 90 19.47 -20.77 -17.50
C PHE A 90 18.21 -21.56 -17.86
N GLN A 91 18.19 -22.86 -17.59
CA GLN A 91 17.09 -23.77 -17.97
C GLN A 91 16.14 -24.10 -16.82
N GLY A 92 16.60 -24.00 -15.57
CA GLY A 92 15.84 -24.31 -14.36
C GLY A 92 16.01 -25.76 -13.92
N PHE A 93 14.94 -26.35 -13.37
CA PHE A 93 14.94 -27.76 -12.96
C PHE A 93 15.06 -28.70 -14.17
N LEU A 94 15.87 -29.76 -14.02
CA LEU A 94 16.14 -30.78 -15.04
C LEU A 94 15.74 -32.17 -14.54
N GLY A 95 15.53 -33.11 -15.47
CA GLY A 95 15.24 -34.51 -15.16
C GLY A 95 13.97 -34.68 -14.32
N GLU A 96 14.06 -35.50 -13.26
CA GLU A 96 12.93 -35.82 -12.38
C GLU A 96 12.39 -34.60 -11.61
N PHE A 97 13.22 -33.57 -11.40
CA PHE A 97 12.79 -32.32 -10.76
C PHE A 97 11.97 -31.42 -11.70
N ALA A 98 12.06 -31.63 -13.02
CA ALA A 98 11.21 -30.92 -13.99
C ALA A 98 9.78 -31.48 -14.00
N GLU A 99 9.61 -32.79 -13.75
CA GLU A 99 8.32 -33.49 -13.73
C GLU A 99 7.60 -33.33 -12.38
N GLY A 100 7.24 -32.09 -12.04
CA GLY A 100 6.61 -31.78 -10.74
C GLY A 100 6.77 -30.33 -10.31
N ASP A 101 7.47 -29.53 -11.11
CA ASP A 101 7.66 -28.12 -10.83
C ASP A 101 6.40 -27.31 -11.15
N GLU A 102 5.73 -26.82 -10.10
CA GLU A 102 4.62 -25.89 -10.24
C GLU A 102 5.10 -24.49 -10.64
N PHE A 103 6.38 -24.15 -10.41
CA PHE A 103 6.94 -22.83 -10.72
C PHE A 103 7.13 -22.64 -12.24
N THR A 104 7.50 -23.68 -12.99
CA THR A 104 7.51 -23.66 -14.47
C THR A 104 6.12 -23.76 -15.11
N LYS A 105 5.13 -24.34 -14.41
CA LYS A 105 3.73 -24.37 -14.89
C LYS A 105 3.11 -22.98 -14.92
N ASP A 106 3.39 -22.13 -13.93
CA ASP A 106 2.94 -20.73 -13.95
C ASP A 106 3.57 -19.94 -15.12
N VAL A 107 4.82 -20.23 -15.48
CA VAL A 107 5.49 -19.66 -16.68
C VAL A 107 4.78 -20.13 -17.96
N ALA A 108 4.48 -21.43 -18.08
CA ALA A 108 3.83 -22.01 -19.25
C ALA A 108 2.36 -21.60 -19.40
N GLU A 109 1.60 -21.49 -18.30
CA GLU A 109 0.20 -21.02 -18.33
C GLU A 109 0.09 -19.52 -18.63
N THR A 110 1.00 -18.70 -18.11
CA THR A 110 1.04 -17.25 -18.37
C THR A 110 1.44 -16.97 -19.83
N ASN A 111 2.35 -17.77 -20.39
CA ASN A 111 2.72 -17.70 -21.81
C ASN A 111 1.65 -18.35 -22.73
N GLY A 112 1.02 -19.47 -22.33
CA GLY A 112 0.00 -20.18 -23.11
C GLY A 112 -1.32 -19.44 -23.24
N LYS A 113 -1.77 -18.72 -22.19
CA LYS A 113 -2.94 -17.82 -22.26
C LYS A 113 -2.71 -16.61 -23.18
N SER A 114 -1.45 -16.31 -23.50
CA SER A 114 -1.05 -15.23 -24.40
C SER A 114 -1.07 -15.67 -25.86
N GLN A 115 -0.72 -16.93 -26.18
CA GLN A 115 -0.76 -17.46 -27.55
C GLN A 115 -2.19 -17.67 -28.08
N GLN A 116 -3.15 -18.10 -27.25
CA GLN A 116 -4.56 -18.16 -27.68
C GLN A 116 -5.21 -16.78 -27.88
N LYS A 117 -4.63 -15.71 -27.31
CA LYS A 117 -5.04 -14.32 -27.60
C LYS A 117 -4.26 -13.69 -28.76
N ALA A 118 -3.14 -14.26 -29.18
CA ALA A 118 -2.35 -13.80 -30.32
C ALA A 118 -3.02 -14.15 -31.65
N ASP A 119 -3.64 -15.33 -31.75
CA ASP A 119 -4.36 -15.73 -32.98
C ASP A 119 -5.71 -15.02 -33.19
N ASN A 120 -6.25 -14.40 -32.14
CA ASN A 120 -7.49 -13.59 -32.22
C ASN A 120 -7.22 -12.06 -32.24
N LYS A 121 -5.96 -11.65 -32.42
CA LYS A 121 -5.52 -10.25 -32.52
C LYS A 121 -4.67 -9.96 -33.77
N GLN A 122 -4.97 -10.62 -34.89
CA GLN A 122 -4.49 -10.16 -36.21
C GLN A 122 -5.18 -8.89 -36.74
N ASN A 123 -5.96 -8.19 -35.91
CA ASN A 123 -6.41 -6.82 -36.20
C ASN A 123 -6.21 -5.94 -34.96
N GLY A 124 -5.07 -5.26 -34.90
CA GLY A 124 -4.81 -4.23 -33.89
C GLY A 124 -3.34 -4.12 -33.50
N GLN A 125 -2.49 -3.77 -34.47
CA GLN A 125 -1.23 -3.07 -34.14
C GLN A 125 -1.59 -1.86 -33.27
N ARG A 126 -1.15 -1.87 -32.01
CA ARG A 126 -0.88 -0.63 -31.30
C ARG A 126 0.62 -0.53 -31.18
N ASP A 127 1.19 0.05 -32.22
CA ASP A 127 2.49 0.66 -32.20
C ASP A 127 2.64 1.49 -30.91
N GLN A 128 3.81 1.38 -30.29
CA GLN A 128 4.36 2.44 -29.45
C GLN A 128 4.61 3.66 -30.36
N LYS A 129 3.53 4.34 -30.73
CA LYS A 129 3.58 5.70 -31.26
C LYS A 129 4.06 6.58 -30.11
N ALA A 130 5.08 7.40 -30.37
CA ALA A 130 5.37 8.58 -29.56
C ALA A 130 4.04 9.28 -29.26
N ALA A 131 3.74 9.47 -27.98
CA ALA A 131 2.46 10.01 -27.55
C ALA A 131 2.33 11.44 -28.09
N GLU A 132 1.54 11.61 -29.14
CA GLU A 132 0.94 12.90 -29.48
C GLU A 132 0.31 13.46 -28.19
N PRO A 133 0.45 14.77 -27.88
CA PRO A 133 -0.10 15.34 -26.65
C PRO A 133 -1.60 15.07 -26.63
N LYS A 134 -2.02 14.12 -25.80
CA LYS A 134 -3.42 13.81 -25.61
C LYS A 134 -4.01 14.97 -24.84
N GLU A 135 -5.02 15.59 -25.43
CA GLU A 135 -5.82 16.62 -24.77
C GLU A 135 -6.23 16.12 -23.38
N VAL A 136 -5.79 16.83 -22.34
CA VAL A 136 -6.07 16.46 -20.96
C VAL A 136 -7.53 16.80 -20.71
N ASP A 137 -8.32 15.77 -20.40
CA ASP A 137 -9.73 15.94 -20.10
C ASP A 137 -9.92 16.58 -18.71
N THR A 138 -10.27 17.86 -18.72
CA THR A 138 -10.49 18.68 -17.50
C THR A 138 -11.97 18.86 -17.17
N ARG A 139 -12.89 18.31 -17.97
CA ARG A 139 -14.33 18.49 -17.75
C ARG A 139 -14.76 17.71 -16.50
N ARG A 140 -15.32 18.43 -15.51
CA ARG A 140 -15.83 17.87 -14.25
C ARG A 140 -16.79 16.69 -14.50
N SER A 141 -16.73 15.69 -13.63
CA SER A 141 -17.65 14.55 -13.65
C SER A 141 -19.09 14.99 -13.37
N GLU A 142 -20.02 14.66 -14.27
CA GLU A 142 -21.47 14.84 -14.06
C GLU A 142 -22.01 13.99 -12.91
N ALA A 143 -21.27 12.96 -12.47
CA ALA A 143 -21.65 12.12 -11.34
C ALA A 143 -21.20 12.67 -9.97
N VAL A 144 -20.69 13.90 -9.92
CA VAL A 144 -20.26 14.59 -8.71
C VAL A 144 -20.96 15.95 -8.66
N ASP A 145 -21.90 16.10 -7.74
CA ASP A 145 -22.63 17.34 -7.56
C ASP A 145 -21.70 18.46 -7.04
N VAL A 146 -21.95 19.70 -7.46
CA VAL A 146 -21.20 20.87 -6.95
C VAL A 146 -21.88 21.41 -5.69
N ASP A 147 -23.21 21.38 -5.71
CA ASP A 147 -24.09 22.01 -4.73
C ASP A 147 -24.42 21.04 -3.60
N ILE A 148 -23.44 20.82 -2.73
CA ILE A 148 -23.60 20.08 -1.48
C ILE A 148 -23.47 21.03 -0.28
N GLU A 149 -24.03 20.63 0.86
CA GLU A 149 -23.71 21.27 2.13
C GLU A 149 -22.22 21.01 2.46
N ARG A 150 -21.51 22.08 2.80
CA ARG A 150 -20.07 22.03 3.08
C ARG A 150 -19.82 22.22 4.57
N PRO A 151 -19.01 21.36 5.19
CA PRO A 151 -18.74 21.45 6.61
C PRO A 151 -17.87 22.68 6.91
N THR A 152 -17.96 23.15 8.14
CA THR A 152 -16.98 24.09 8.70
C THR A 152 -16.03 23.29 9.59
N PRO A 153 -14.71 23.33 9.37
CA PRO A 153 -13.79 22.58 10.21
C PRO A 153 -13.69 23.25 11.59
N PRO A 154 -13.39 22.49 12.65
CA PRO A 154 -13.26 23.05 14.00
C PRO A 154 -12.05 23.99 14.15
N PHE A 155 -11.06 23.88 13.25
CA PHE A 155 -9.89 24.74 13.17
C PHE A 155 -9.30 24.68 11.75
N TRP A 156 -8.43 25.64 11.43
CA TRP A 156 -7.60 25.62 10.21
C TRP A 156 -6.15 25.29 10.57
N GLY A 157 -5.42 24.68 9.61
CA GLY A 157 -4.05 24.24 9.81
C GLY A 157 -3.98 22.87 10.45
N THR A 158 -2.91 22.60 11.20
CA THR A 158 -2.58 21.25 11.69
C THR A 158 -2.67 21.15 13.21
N LYS A 159 -3.00 19.95 13.69
CA LYS A 159 -2.99 19.56 15.10
C LYS A 159 -2.19 18.28 15.27
N LEU A 160 -1.25 18.33 16.20
CA LEU A 160 -0.44 17.20 16.64
C LEU A 160 -1.14 16.50 17.82
N LEU A 161 -1.25 15.18 17.77
CA LEU A 161 -1.58 14.32 18.90
C LEU A 161 -0.38 13.44 19.23
N THR A 162 0.03 13.47 20.49
CA THR A 162 1.16 12.73 21.05
C THR A 162 0.69 11.40 21.65
N PRO A 163 1.59 10.50 22.09
CA PRO A 163 1.17 9.25 22.73
C PRO A 163 0.22 9.42 23.92
N ASP A 164 0.33 10.53 24.67
CA ASP A 164 -0.56 10.83 25.80
C ASP A 164 -1.99 11.20 25.36
N ASP A 165 -2.17 11.63 24.10
CA ASP A 165 -3.47 12.00 23.53
C ASP A 165 -4.19 10.82 22.84
N ILE A 166 -3.48 9.70 22.65
CA ILE A 166 -3.94 8.58 21.82
C ILE A 166 -4.07 7.31 22.67
N PRO A 167 -5.28 6.94 23.10
CA PRO A 167 -5.51 5.71 23.85
C PRO A 167 -5.32 4.48 22.95
N VAL A 168 -4.20 3.76 23.13
CA VAL A 168 -3.83 2.57 22.33
C VAL A 168 -4.94 1.52 22.35
N GLU A 169 -5.65 1.38 23.45
CA GLU A 169 -6.76 0.43 23.61
C GLU A 169 -7.94 0.74 22.70
N GLU A 170 -8.22 2.02 22.39
CA GLU A 170 -9.25 2.37 21.41
C GLU A 170 -8.85 1.96 20.00
N LEU A 171 -7.55 2.03 19.68
CA LEU A 171 -7.03 1.63 18.36
C LEU A 171 -7.24 0.13 18.11
N PHE A 172 -7.20 -0.72 19.15
CA PHE A 172 -7.52 -2.15 19.00
C PHE A 172 -8.92 -2.39 18.45
N GLY A 173 -9.87 -1.48 18.68
CA GLY A 173 -11.22 -1.52 18.11
C GLY A 173 -11.27 -1.29 16.60
N TYR A 174 -10.17 -0.83 15.99
CA TYR A 174 -10.04 -0.55 14.56
C TYR A 174 -9.16 -1.56 13.82
N LEU A 175 -8.65 -2.60 14.49
CA LEU A 175 -7.80 -3.62 13.86
C LEU A 175 -8.57 -4.46 12.83
N ASP A 176 -8.11 -4.48 11.58
CA ASP A 176 -8.55 -5.47 10.60
C ASP A 176 -7.93 -6.84 10.91
N LEU A 177 -8.66 -7.64 11.70
CA LEU A 177 -8.22 -8.98 12.08
C LEU A 177 -8.07 -9.92 10.89
N GLN A 178 -8.80 -9.70 9.78
CA GLN A 178 -8.63 -10.52 8.59
C GLN A 178 -7.28 -10.22 7.94
N ALA A 179 -6.92 -8.95 7.80
CA ALA A 179 -5.61 -8.53 7.29
C ALA A 179 -4.47 -8.97 8.22
N LEU A 180 -4.63 -8.83 9.54
CA LEU A 180 -3.66 -9.30 10.52
C LEU A 180 -3.45 -10.81 10.44
N PHE A 181 -4.51 -11.62 10.58
CA PHE A 181 -4.37 -13.07 10.70
C PHE A 181 -3.97 -13.72 9.39
N ALA A 182 -4.65 -13.41 8.28
CA ALA A 182 -4.40 -14.06 7.00
C ALA A 182 -3.27 -13.41 6.19
N GLY A 183 -3.07 -12.09 6.36
CA GLY A 183 -2.10 -11.30 5.63
C GLY A 183 -0.76 -11.22 6.34
N GLN A 184 -0.72 -10.73 7.58
CA GLN A 184 0.55 -10.54 8.30
C GLN A 184 1.04 -11.85 8.93
N TRP A 185 0.18 -12.53 9.69
CA TRP A 185 0.55 -13.73 10.45
C TRP A 185 0.39 -15.04 9.66
N GLN A 186 -0.17 -14.96 8.45
CA GLN A 186 -0.30 -16.09 7.52
C GLN A 186 -1.14 -17.28 8.05
N PHE A 187 -1.95 -17.08 9.10
CA PHE A 187 -2.99 -18.01 9.52
C PHE A 187 -4.12 -17.98 8.49
N ARG A 188 -3.95 -18.70 7.39
CA ARG A 188 -4.94 -18.81 6.29
C ARG A 188 -5.71 -20.12 6.41
N LYS A 189 -6.97 -20.09 5.99
CA LYS A 189 -7.78 -21.32 5.88
C LYS A 189 -7.14 -22.29 4.88
N GLN A 190 -6.89 -23.51 5.31
CA GLN A 190 -6.27 -24.54 4.48
C GLN A 190 -7.25 -25.09 3.43
N LYS A 191 -6.70 -25.63 2.33
CA LYS A 191 -7.51 -26.27 1.28
C LYS A 191 -8.14 -27.55 1.83
N GLY A 192 -9.47 -27.66 1.78
CA GLY A 192 -10.22 -28.78 2.33
C GLY A 192 -10.70 -28.58 3.77
N GLN A 193 -10.19 -27.58 4.49
CA GLN A 193 -10.67 -27.21 5.81
C GLN A 193 -12.04 -26.52 5.72
N SER A 194 -12.98 -26.97 6.55
CA SER A 194 -14.28 -26.32 6.68
C SER A 194 -14.15 -24.93 7.32
N ARG A 195 -15.20 -24.12 7.20
CA ARG A 195 -15.19 -22.78 7.81
C ARG A 195 -15.28 -22.85 9.33
N ASP A 196 -16.01 -23.83 9.86
CA ASP A 196 -16.21 -23.99 11.30
C ASP A 196 -14.93 -24.46 11.99
N GLU A 197 -14.21 -25.43 11.40
CA GLU A 197 -12.89 -25.85 11.91
C GLU A 197 -11.88 -24.70 11.90
N TYR A 198 -11.90 -23.87 10.85
CA TYR A 198 -11.02 -22.72 10.77
C TYR A 198 -11.36 -21.66 11.82
N ASN A 199 -12.64 -21.36 12.02
CA ASN A 199 -13.08 -20.43 13.06
C ASN A 199 -12.71 -20.95 14.47
N GLN A 200 -12.85 -22.26 14.71
CA GLN A 200 -12.44 -22.87 15.98
C GLN A 200 -10.93 -22.73 16.20
N PHE A 201 -10.12 -22.99 15.16
CA PHE A 201 -8.67 -22.78 15.22
C PHE A 201 -8.31 -21.32 15.53
N LEU A 202 -8.99 -20.36 14.90
CA LEU A 202 -8.77 -18.94 15.21
C LEU A 202 -9.05 -18.65 16.69
N GLU A 203 -10.18 -19.13 17.22
CA GLU A 203 -10.59 -18.89 18.61
C GLU A 203 -9.64 -19.54 19.63
N GLU A 204 -9.23 -20.78 19.40
CA GLU A 204 -8.42 -21.55 20.36
C GLU A 204 -6.92 -21.23 20.29
N THR A 205 -6.42 -20.76 19.14
CA THR A 205 -4.98 -20.56 18.91
C THR A 205 -4.62 -19.12 18.61
N VAL A 206 -5.29 -18.48 17.65
CA VAL A 206 -4.86 -17.18 17.11
C VAL A 206 -5.32 -16.02 17.99
N HIS A 207 -6.55 -16.07 18.52
CA HIS A 207 -7.07 -15.06 19.44
C HIS A 207 -6.25 -14.96 20.74
N PRO A 208 -5.83 -16.06 21.39
CA PRO A 208 -4.91 -15.99 22.53
C PRO A 208 -3.57 -15.29 22.21
N ILE A 209 -3.01 -15.50 21.01
CA ILE A 209 -1.80 -14.80 20.56
C ILE A 209 -2.08 -13.29 20.44
N LEU A 210 -3.21 -12.92 19.83
CA LEU A 210 -3.64 -11.53 19.71
C LEU A 210 -3.77 -10.85 21.07
N GLU A 211 -4.48 -11.46 22.02
CA GLU A 211 -4.70 -10.87 23.33
C GLU A 211 -3.38 -10.74 24.11
N ASN A 212 -2.48 -11.72 24.00
CA ASN A 212 -1.14 -11.60 24.57
C ASN A 212 -0.37 -10.40 23.99
N TRP A 213 -0.37 -10.22 22.68
CA TRP A 213 0.33 -9.10 22.05
C TRP A 213 -0.29 -7.74 22.36
N LYS A 214 -1.62 -7.64 22.42
CA LYS A 214 -2.30 -6.41 22.88
C LYS A 214 -1.86 -6.02 24.28
N GLN A 215 -1.84 -6.99 25.19
CA GLN A 215 -1.39 -6.78 26.57
C GLN A 215 0.07 -6.32 26.61
N ARG A 216 0.97 -7.02 25.92
CA ARG A 216 2.40 -6.66 25.87
C ARG A 216 2.62 -5.27 25.30
N ILE A 217 1.92 -4.91 24.23
CA ILE A 217 2.03 -3.58 23.61
C ILE A 217 1.75 -2.47 24.64
N VAL A 218 0.71 -2.63 25.45
CA VAL A 218 0.32 -1.66 26.47
C VAL A 218 1.28 -1.70 27.67
N GLU A 219 1.50 -2.88 28.26
CA GLU A 219 2.26 -3.02 29.50
C GLU A 219 3.76 -2.73 29.33
N GLU A 220 4.33 -3.12 28.19
CA GLU A 220 5.75 -2.91 27.88
C GLU A 220 5.99 -1.61 27.08
N ASN A 221 4.94 -0.83 26.80
CA ASN A 221 4.99 0.42 26.03
C ASN A 221 5.72 0.27 24.68
N LEU A 222 5.29 -0.73 23.89
CA LEU A 222 6.00 -1.15 22.67
C LEU A 222 5.65 -0.29 21.44
N LEU A 223 4.74 0.67 21.53
CA LEU A 223 4.36 1.57 20.45
C LEU A 223 4.23 2.99 21.02
N HIS A 224 4.66 4.00 20.27
CA HIS A 224 4.52 5.42 20.61
C HIS A 224 3.69 6.11 19.51
N PRO A 225 2.37 5.85 19.46
CA PRO A 225 1.53 6.40 18.42
C PRO A 225 1.56 7.93 18.46
N THR A 226 1.83 8.52 17.30
CA THR A 226 1.81 9.97 17.12
C THR A 226 1.16 10.28 15.78
N LEU A 227 0.28 11.28 15.72
CA LEU A 227 -0.30 11.72 14.45
C LEU A 227 -0.38 13.23 14.32
N ILE A 228 -0.40 13.68 13.08
CA ILE A 228 -0.81 15.02 12.71
C ILE A 228 -2.02 14.90 11.80
N TYR A 229 -3.06 15.67 12.09
CA TYR A 229 -4.18 15.87 11.19
C TYR A 229 -4.49 17.35 11.06
N GLY A 230 -5.16 17.74 9.97
CA GLY A 230 -5.43 19.15 9.74
C GLY A 230 -6.45 19.39 8.65
N TYR A 231 -6.86 20.65 8.56
CA TYR A 231 -7.84 21.14 7.61
C TYR A 231 -7.26 22.33 6.86
N PHE A 232 -7.33 22.29 5.53
CA PHE A 232 -6.76 23.32 4.67
C PHE A 232 -7.84 23.92 3.77
N PRO A 233 -7.90 25.25 3.63
CA PRO A 233 -8.83 25.87 2.70
C PRO A 233 -8.44 25.54 1.27
N CYS A 234 -9.41 25.17 0.42
CA CYS A 234 -9.12 24.76 -0.94
C CYS A 234 -10.22 25.13 -1.94
N GLN A 235 -9.86 25.15 -3.22
CA GLN A 235 -10.80 25.18 -4.35
C GLN A 235 -10.22 24.41 -5.54
N SER A 236 -11.09 23.85 -6.39
CA SER A 236 -10.69 23.13 -7.59
C SER A 236 -10.81 23.96 -8.86
N GLU A 237 -10.02 23.62 -9.87
CA GLU A 237 -10.17 24.11 -11.24
C GLU A 237 -9.63 23.03 -12.19
N GLY A 238 -10.50 22.55 -13.08
CA GLY A 238 -10.21 21.37 -13.91
C GLY A 238 -9.89 20.14 -13.05
N ASN A 239 -8.67 19.62 -13.20
CA ASN A 239 -8.17 18.46 -12.45
C ASN A 239 -7.25 18.85 -11.28
N THR A 240 -7.08 20.16 -11.03
CA THR A 240 -6.19 20.68 -9.99
C THR A 240 -6.99 21.09 -8.76
N LEU A 241 -6.46 20.77 -7.58
CA LEU A 241 -6.92 21.30 -6.31
C LEU A 241 -5.88 22.29 -5.78
N TYR A 242 -6.30 23.53 -5.53
CA TYR A 242 -5.47 24.59 -4.98
C TYR A 242 -5.72 24.68 -3.49
N LEU A 243 -4.64 24.75 -2.71
CA LEU A 243 -4.68 24.91 -1.26
C LEU A 243 -4.23 26.32 -0.91
N TYR A 244 -4.95 26.95 0.01
CA TYR A 244 -4.67 28.31 0.46
C TYR A 244 -4.10 28.33 1.88
N ASN A 245 -3.50 29.47 2.23
CA ASN A 245 -2.97 29.71 3.56
C ASN A 245 -4.07 29.57 4.63
N PRO A 246 -3.96 28.62 5.58
CA PRO A 246 -4.96 28.41 6.62
C PRO A 246 -5.07 29.57 7.62
N GLU A 247 -4.06 30.44 7.72
CA GLU A 247 -4.12 31.63 8.59
C GLU A 247 -5.07 32.70 8.07
N ASN A 248 -5.29 32.73 6.75
CA ASN A 248 -6.22 33.67 6.11
C ASN A 248 -6.87 33.06 4.85
N PRO A 249 -7.84 32.14 5.02
CA PRO A 249 -8.52 31.46 3.91
C PRO A 249 -9.12 32.41 2.87
N GLU A 250 -9.61 33.57 3.31
CA GLU A 250 -10.28 34.56 2.45
C GLU A 250 -9.32 35.31 1.53
N ALA A 251 -8.04 35.41 1.89
CA ALA A 251 -7.03 36.03 1.03
C ALA A 251 -6.67 35.17 -0.18
N LYS A 252 -7.01 33.86 -0.16
CA LYS A 252 -6.72 32.91 -1.23
C LYS A 252 -5.24 32.90 -1.64
N GLU A 253 -4.35 33.10 -0.67
CA GLU A 253 -2.91 32.97 -0.88
C GLU A 253 -2.59 31.49 -1.10
N GLU A 254 -2.23 31.11 -2.33
CA GLU A 254 -1.91 29.73 -2.70
C GLU A 254 -0.61 29.27 -2.02
N ILE A 255 -0.67 28.16 -1.27
CA ILE A 255 0.49 27.55 -0.60
C ILE A 255 0.91 26.23 -1.25
N ALA A 256 -0.02 25.55 -1.94
CA ALA A 256 0.24 24.30 -2.64
C ALA A 256 -0.86 24.01 -3.67
N LYS A 257 -0.59 23.04 -4.55
CA LYS A 257 -1.58 22.48 -5.45
C LYS A 257 -1.33 20.99 -5.70
N PHE A 258 -2.39 20.23 -5.91
CA PHE A 258 -2.33 18.84 -6.33
C PHE A 258 -3.05 18.65 -7.66
N GLU A 259 -2.44 17.95 -8.60
CA GLU A 259 -3.07 17.58 -9.87
C GLU A 259 -3.49 16.10 -9.84
N PHE A 260 -4.79 15.85 -9.96
CA PHE A 260 -5.33 14.50 -9.86
C PHE A 260 -5.71 13.94 -11.24
N PRO A 261 -5.42 12.66 -11.53
CA PRO A 261 -5.84 12.07 -12.78
C PRO A 261 -7.35 11.83 -12.80
N ARG A 262 -7.92 11.92 -14.01
CA ARG A 262 -9.34 11.68 -14.27
C ARG A 262 -9.57 10.29 -14.87
N GLN A 263 -10.61 9.60 -14.40
CA GLN A 263 -11.02 8.32 -14.98
C GLN A 263 -11.29 8.45 -16.48
N ARG A 264 -10.63 7.63 -17.29
CA ARG A 264 -10.80 7.64 -18.76
C ARG A 264 -12.18 7.24 -19.25
N SER A 265 -12.97 6.56 -18.42
CA SER A 265 -14.29 6.03 -18.78
C SER A 265 -15.22 5.97 -17.56
N GLY A 266 -16.47 5.55 -17.79
CA GLY A 266 -17.45 5.42 -16.71
C GLY A 266 -17.86 6.78 -16.15
N ARG A 267 -17.78 6.92 -14.83
CA ARG A 267 -18.18 8.14 -14.11
C ARG A 267 -17.21 9.30 -14.30
N ARG A 268 -16.02 9.09 -14.90
CA ARG A 268 -15.02 10.14 -15.13
C ARG A 268 -14.58 10.86 -13.85
N LEU A 269 -14.51 10.14 -12.73
CA LEU A 269 -14.16 10.73 -11.43
C LEU A 269 -12.74 11.30 -11.42
N CYS A 270 -12.55 12.36 -10.65
CA CYS A 270 -11.27 13.01 -10.33
C CYS A 270 -11.39 13.50 -8.88
N ILE A 271 -10.35 13.37 -8.07
CA ILE A 271 -10.41 13.79 -6.65
C ILE A 271 -10.72 15.29 -6.53
N ALA A 272 -10.17 16.13 -7.43
CA ALA A 272 -10.45 17.57 -7.45
C ALA A 272 -11.96 17.89 -7.60
N ASP A 273 -12.72 17.02 -8.27
CA ASP A 273 -14.17 17.23 -8.45
C ASP A 273 -14.94 17.10 -7.13
N PHE A 274 -14.40 16.46 -6.09
CA PHE A 274 -15.10 16.36 -4.81
C PHE A 274 -15.10 17.67 -4.02
N PHE A 275 -14.35 18.67 -4.49
CA PHE A 275 -14.23 19.98 -3.85
C PHE A 275 -14.86 21.11 -4.68
N ALA A 276 -15.12 22.25 -4.04
CA ALA A 276 -15.77 23.41 -4.62
C ALA A 276 -14.91 24.01 -5.74
N PRO A 277 -15.47 24.24 -6.95
CA PRO A 277 -14.72 24.89 -8.02
C PRO A 277 -14.49 26.37 -7.69
N LYS A 278 -13.37 26.95 -8.16
CA LYS A 278 -13.05 28.38 -8.02
C LYS A 278 -14.22 29.29 -8.44
N GLU A 279 -14.92 28.90 -9.51
CA GLU A 279 -16.10 29.60 -10.06
C GLU A 279 -17.28 29.70 -9.09
N SER A 280 -17.42 28.76 -8.15
CA SER A 280 -18.48 28.82 -7.12
C SER A 280 -18.26 29.95 -6.11
N GLY A 281 -17.04 30.47 -6.01
CA GLY A 281 -16.65 31.45 -5.00
C GLY A 281 -16.52 30.88 -3.57
N VAL A 282 -16.94 29.64 -3.34
CA VAL A 282 -16.95 28.99 -2.01
C VAL A 282 -15.57 28.43 -1.69
N ILE A 283 -15.02 28.79 -0.53
CA ILE A 283 -13.83 28.14 0.04
C ILE A 283 -14.25 26.80 0.64
N ASP A 284 -13.56 25.74 0.24
CA ASP A 284 -13.83 24.38 0.68
C ASP A 284 -12.79 23.88 1.69
N VAL A 285 -13.04 22.72 2.30
CA VAL A 285 -12.22 22.10 3.34
C VAL A 285 -11.51 20.89 2.77
N PHE A 286 -10.18 20.86 2.86
CA PHE A 286 -9.33 19.73 2.51
C PHE A 286 -8.67 19.14 3.76
N PRO A 287 -9.22 18.07 4.34
CA PRO A 287 -8.58 17.41 5.47
C PRO A 287 -7.42 16.51 5.04
N MET A 288 -6.38 16.46 5.85
CA MET A 288 -5.22 15.59 5.67
C MET A 288 -4.83 14.92 6.98
N GLN A 289 -4.22 13.75 6.90
CA GLN A 289 -3.66 13.03 8.05
C GLN A 289 -2.28 12.43 7.72
N ALA A 290 -1.45 12.32 8.75
CA ALA A 290 -0.20 11.59 8.78
C ALA A 290 -0.09 10.91 10.14
N VAL A 291 0.00 9.57 10.17
CA VAL A 291 0.01 8.77 11.39
C VAL A 291 1.25 7.87 11.41
N THR A 292 1.82 7.65 12.59
CA THR A 292 2.86 6.65 12.83
C THR A 292 2.63 5.98 14.18
N VAL A 293 2.98 4.70 14.31
CA VAL A 293 3.04 4.03 15.61
C VAL A 293 4.38 4.27 16.34
N GLY A 294 5.25 5.10 15.75
CA GLY A 294 6.51 5.56 16.32
C GLY A 294 7.71 4.67 15.96
N GLU A 295 8.90 5.26 16.01
CA GLU A 295 10.17 4.58 15.68
C GLU A 295 10.45 3.37 16.59
N ILE A 296 9.93 3.39 17.82
CA ILE A 296 10.02 2.28 18.76
C ILE A 296 9.52 0.95 18.16
N ALA A 297 8.57 1.02 17.21
CA ALA A 297 8.09 -0.14 16.49
C ALA A 297 9.20 -0.81 15.65
N THR A 298 9.98 0.00 14.94
CA THR A 298 11.11 -0.48 14.15
C THR A 298 12.22 -1.02 15.07
N GLU A 299 12.52 -0.33 16.16
CA GLU A 299 13.55 -0.75 17.13
C GLU A 299 13.23 -2.08 17.81
N VAL A 300 11.99 -2.26 18.28
CA VAL A 300 11.54 -3.50 18.93
C VAL A 300 11.53 -4.66 17.93
N ALA A 301 11.02 -4.44 16.72
CA ALA A 301 11.02 -5.45 15.66
C ALA A 301 12.47 -5.90 15.35
N LYS A 302 13.39 -4.94 15.17
CA LYS A 302 14.80 -5.22 14.95
C LYS A 302 15.40 -6.03 16.11
N LYS A 303 15.12 -5.64 17.35
CA LYS A 303 15.62 -6.35 18.55
C LYS A 303 15.13 -7.80 18.61
N LEU A 304 13.86 -8.06 18.30
CA LEU A 304 13.30 -9.41 18.24
C LEU A 304 13.99 -10.24 17.16
N PHE A 305 14.21 -9.65 15.98
CA PHE A 305 14.92 -10.29 14.87
C PHE A 305 16.37 -10.62 15.22
N ASP A 306 17.14 -9.64 15.72
CA ASP A 306 18.54 -9.80 16.12
C ASP A 306 18.73 -10.82 17.26
N SER A 307 17.67 -11.06 18.04
CA SER A 307 17.67 -12.00 19.17
C SER A 307 17.14 -13.40 18.79
N ASP A 308 17.05 -13.70 17.48
CA ASP A 308 16.52 -14.96 16.94
C ASP A 308 15.06 -15.28 17.35
N GLN A 309 14.29 -14.28 17.79
CA GLN A 309 12.88 -14.44 18.19
C GLN A 309 11.95 -14.23 16.99
N TYR A 310 12.13 -15.03 15.93
CA TYR A 310 11.47 -14.82 14.64
C TYR A 310 9.94 -14.89 14.69
N THR A 311 9.38 -15.76 15.53
CA THR A 311 7.92 -15.86 15.72
C THR A 311 7.37 -14.61 16.38
N ASP A 312 8.02 -14.13 17.44
CA ASP A 312 7.61 -12.91 18.13
C ASP A 312 7.79 -11.70 17.22
N TYR A 313 8.89 -11.63 16.47
CA TYR A 313 9.11 -10.63 15.43
C TYR A 313 7.96 -10.59 14.43
N LEU A 314 7.57 -11.74 13.85
CA LEU A 314 6.48 -11.83 12.88
C LEU A 314 5.18 -11.29 13.48
N TYR A 315 4.85 -11.71 14.71
CA TYR A 315 3.60 -11.31 15.32
C TYR A 315 3.58 -9.83 15.68
N TYR A 316 4.65 -9.35 16.30
CA TYR A 316 4.82 -7.96 16.68
C TYR A 316 4.83 -7.02 15.47
N HIS A 317 5.61 -7.33 14.43
CA HIS A 317 5.65 -6.53 13.20
C HIS A 317 4.27 -6.46 12.56
N GLY A 318 3.56 -7.59 12.47
CA GLY A 318 2.19 -7.63 11.97
C GLY A 318 1.24 -6.75 12.79
N MET A 319 1.36 -6.75 14.12
CA MET A 319 0.61 -5.85 15.00
C MET A 319 0.94 -4.39 14.73
N ALA A 320 2.23 -4.03 14.67
CA ALA A 320 2.66 -2.64 14.46
C ALA A 320 2.13 -2.07 13.13
N VAL A 321 2.22 -2.84 12.04
CA VAL A 321 1.66 -2.47 10.73
C VAL A 321 0.14 -2.26 10.82
N GLN A 322 -0.59 -3.21 11.43
CA GLN A 322 -2.05 -3.10 11.53
C GLN A 322 -2.50 -2.01 12.50
N MET A 323 -1.69 -1.69 13.51
CA MET A 323 -1.96 -0.57 14.41
C MET A 323 -1.81 0.79 13.71
N ALA A 324 -0.87 0.93 12.77
CA ALA A 324 -0.76 2.14 11.95
C ALA A 324 -2.02 2.34 11.07
N GLU A 325 -2.54 1.27 10.47
CA GLU A 325 -3.79 1.30 9.70
C GLU A 325 -5.02 1.56 10.60
N ALA A 326 -5.08 0.91 11.76
CA ALA A 326 -6.15 1.11 12.74
C ALA A 326 -6.19 2.57 13.23
N MET A 327 -5.02 3.15 13.48
CA MET A 327 -4.85 4.56 13.84
C MET A 327 -5.29 5.49 12.71
N ALA A 328 -4.99 5.14 11.46
CA ALA A 328 -5.46 5.86 10.28
C ALA A 328 -6.99 5.87 10.17
N GLU A 329 -7.66 4.76 10.49
CA GLU A 329 -9.13 4.70 10.53
C GLU A 329 -9.74 5.43 11.73
N TRP A 330 -9.09 5.34 12.91
CA TRP A 330 -9.52 6.04 14.12
C TRP A 330 -9.53 7.56 13.92
N ILE A 331 -8.45 8.13 13.38
CA ILE A 331 -8.39 9.57 13.12
C ILE A 331 -9.32 9.98 11.98
N HIS A 332 -9.49 9.13 10.96
CA HIS A 332 -10.44 9.40 9.89
C HIS A 332 -11.88 9.43 10.40
N ALA A 333 -12.26 8.54 11.33
CA ALA A 333 -13.56 8.60 12.00
C ALA A 333 -13.74 9.90 12.81
N LYS A 334 -12.71 10.29 13.57
CA LYS A 334 -12.70 11.57 14.30
C LYS A 334 -12.90 12.76 13.36
N ILE A 335 -12.21 12.78 12.21
CA ILE A 335 -12.33 13.84 11.20
C ILE A 335 -13.75 13.90 10.63
N ARG A 336 -14.38 12.76 10.34
CA ARG A 336 -15.78 12.73 9.87
C ARG A 336 -16.74 13.30 10.92
N ILE A 337 -16.54 12.94 12.19
CA ILE A 337 -17.32 13.49 13.32
C ILE A 337 -17.11 15.00 13.45
N GLU A 338 -15.86 15.47 13.42
CA GLU A 338 -15.50 16.89 13.53
C GLU A 338 -16.07 17.73 12.37
N LEU A 339 -16.24 17.14 11.18
CA LEU A 339 -16.89 17.76 10.03
C LEU A 339 -18.43 17.64 10.04
N GLY A 340 -19.04 17.15 11.12
CA GLY A 340 -20.50 17.12 11.28
C GLY A 340 -21.18 15.88 10.71
N PHE A 341 -20.44 14.84 10.34
CA PHE A 341 -20.99 13.57 9.84
C PHE A 341 -21.12 12.48 10.91
N GLY A 342 -20.98 12.85 12.19
CA GLY A 342 -21.02 11.90 13.32
C GLY A 342 -22.29 11.05 13.39
N ASP A 343 -23.45 11.62 13.04
CA ASP A 343 -24.74 10.90 13.04
C ASP A 343 -24.82 9.81 11.95
N GLN A 344 -23.88 9.82 10.99
CA GLN A 344 -23.78 8.85 9.91
C GLN A 344 -22.67 7.81 10.15
N GLU A 345 -21.98 7.87 11.30
CA GLU A 345 -20.88 6.96 11.57
C GLU A 345 -21.37 5.52 11.72
N PRO A 346 -20.70 4.54 11.09
CA PRO A 346 -21.04 3.15 11.26
C PRO A 346 -20.82 2.68 12.70
N THR A 347 -21.69 1.81 13.19
CA THR A 347 -21.60 1.27 14.55
C THR A 347 -20.58 0.13 14.70
N GLY A 348 -20.11 -0.45 13.60
CA GLY A 348 -19.22 -1.60 13.60
C GLY A 348 -18.07 -1.49 12.61
N LEU A 349 -16.91 -2.00 13.01
CA LEU A 349 -15.68 -1.97 12.22
C LEU A 349 -15.84 -2.53 10.80
N ARG A 350 -16.66 -3.58 10.63
CA ARG A 350 -16.92 -4.18 9.32
C ARG A 350 -17.42 -3.15 8.29
N ASP A 351 -18.32 -2.26 8.70
CA ASP A 351 -18.88 -1.25 7.80
C ASP A 351 -17.85 -0.15 7.52
N ILE A 352 -17.00 0.19 8.50
CA ILE A 352 -15.85 1.10 8.32
C ILE A 352 -14.88 0.52 7.27
N LEU A 353 -14.44 -0.73 7.43
CA LEU A 353 -13.52 -1.41 6.50
C LEU A 353 -14.11 -1.57 5.09
N GLN A 354 -15.45 -1.62 4.97
CA GLN A 354 -16.15 -1.65 3.67
C GLN A 354 -16.45 -0.25 3.11
N GLN A 355 -15.89 0.81 3.71
CA GLN A 355 -16.14 2.22 3.36
C GLN A 355 -17.62 2.59 3.32
N ARG A 356 -18.44 2.07 4.25
CA ARG A 356 -19.87 2.40 4.35
C ARG A 356 -20.13 3.63 5.24
N TYR A 357 -19.23 4.60 5.17
CA TYR A 357 -19.38 5.95 5.71
C TYR A 357 -19.42 6.96 4.55
N GLN A 358 -19.81 8.20 4.84
CA GLN A 358 -19.72 9.30 3.90
C GLN A 358 -18.25 9.72 3.69
N GLY A 359 -17.87 9.98 2.43
CA GLY A 359 -16.52 10.34 2.06
C GLY A 359 -15.59 9.15 1.83
N SER A 360 -14.31 9.47 1.63
CA SER A 360 -13.22 8.51 1.42
C SER A 360 -11.87 9.17 1.75
N ARG A 361 -10.89 8.36 2.18
CA ARG A 361 -9.49 8.78 2.34
C ARG A 361 -8.68 8.21 1.18
N TYR A 362 -7.72 8.95 0.66
CA TYR A 362 -6.85 8.53 -0.43
C TYR A 362 -5.39 8.77 -0.05
N SER A 363 -4.49 7.89 -0.46
CA SER A 363 -3.05 8.03 -0.20
C SER A 363 -2.32 8.13 -1.53
N PHE A 364 -1.30 9.00 -1.58
CA PHE A 364 -0.48 9.12 -2.79
C PHE A 364 0.20 7.79 -3.12
N GLY A 365 0.34 7.51 -4.43
CA GLY A 365 0.77 6.20 -4.93
C GLY A 365 -0.37 5.21 -5.19
N TYR A 366 -1.58 5.45 -4.69
CA TYR A 366 -2.76 4.62 -5.01
C TYR A 366 -3.44 5.02 -6.32
N PRO A 367 -4.27 4.17 -6.94
CA PRO A 367 -4.80 4.38 -8.29
C PRO A 367 -5.58 5.69 -8.55
N ALA A 368 -6.14 6.32 -7.51
CA ALA A 368 -6.85 7.60 -7.63
C ALA A 368 -5.93 8.83 -7.59
N CYS A 369 -4.75 8.69 -6.98
CA CYS A 369 -3.72 9.72 -6.84
C CYS A 369 -2.33 9.06 -6.92
N PRO A 370 -1.93 8.53 -8.10
CA PRO A 370 -0.78 7.63 -8.25
C PRO A 370 0.57 8.35 -8.20
N ASN A 371 0.58 9.69 -8.24
CA ASN A 371 1.81 10.47 -8.18
C ASN A 371 2.36 10.47 -6.76
N ILE A 372 3.43 9.73 -6.51
CA ILE A 372 4.03 9.62 -5.17
C ILE A 372 4.74 10.91 -4.74
N GLU A 373 5.22 11.72 -5.69
CA GLU A 373 5.94 12.97 -5.43
C GLU A 373 5.07 14.02 -4.70
N ASP A 374 3.75 13.97 -4.91
CA ASP A 374 2.80 14.85 -4.20
C ASP A 374 2.82 14.59 -2.69
N GLN A 375 3.30 13.43 -2.25
CA GLN A 375 3.45 13.12 -0.84
C GLN A 375 4.51 14.00 -0.15
N TYR A 376 5.58 14.43 -0.83
CA TYR A 376 6.52 15.40 -0.26
C TYR A 376 5.84 16.71 0.11
N THR A 377 4.96 17.20 -0.78
CA THR A 377 4.17 18.41 -0.52
C THR A 377 3.18 18.19 0.62
N GLN A 378 2.54 17.02 0.70
CA GLN A 378 1.68 16.66 1.84
C GLN A 378 2.45 16.69 3.17
N LEU A 379 3.62 16.08 3.23
CA LEU A 379 4.44 16.02 4.44
C LEU A 379 4.90 17.42 4.88
N GLU A 380 5.30 18.28 3.93
CA GLU A 380 5.68 19.67 4.18
C GLU A 380 4.50 20.48 4.75
N LEU A 381 3.33 20.43 4.11
CA LEU A 381 2.12 21.11 4.57
C LEU A 381 1.70 20.65 5.97
N MET A 382 1.86 19.35 6.25
CA MET A 382 1.53 18.74 7.53
C MET A 382 2.61 18.98 8.60
N GLN A 383 3.80 19.45 8.23
CA GLN A 383 4.96 19.64 9.11
C GLN A 383 5.27 18.35 9.89
N THR A 384 5.46 17.24 9.16
CA THR A 384 5.65 15.90 9.74
C THR A 384 7.03 15.68 10.35
N ASP A 385 7.97 16.60 10.13
CA ASP A 385 9.25 16.65 10.84
C ASP A 385 9.05 16.70 12.36
N ARG A 386 7.95 17.32 12.83
CA ARG A 386 7.55 17.36 14.25
C ARG A 386 7.33 15.98 14.88
N ILE A 387 7.10 14.95 14.07
CA ILE A 387 6.90 13.55 14.49
C ILE A 387 7.99 12.63 13.91
N GLY A 388 9.07 13.20 13.37
CA GLY A 388 10.17 12.45 12.76
C GLY A 388 9.82 11.73 11.46
N MET A 389 8.67 12.04 10.85
CA MET A 389 8.21 11.37 9.64
C MET A 389 8.67 12.09 8.36
N TYR A 390 9.31 11.35 7.46
CA TYR A 390 9.81 11.84 6.17
C TYR A 390 9.75 10.73 5.10
N MET A 391 10.02 11.09 3.84
CA MET A 391 10.23 10.13 2.75
C MET A 391 11.71 9.91 2.50
N ASP A 392 12.15 8.65 2.45
CA ASP A 392 13.53 8.27 2.19
C ASP A 392 13.91 8.34 0.69
N GLU A 393 15.13 7.94 0.36
CA GLU A 393 15.65 7.90 -1.03
C GLU A 393 14.87 6.93 -1.93
N SER A 394 14.14 5.98 -1.34
CA SER A 394 13.29 5.02 -2.03
C SER A 394 11.83 5.48 -2.12
N GLU A 395 11.53 6.73 -1.73
CA GLU A 395 10.18 7.31 -1.68
C GLU A 395 9.25 6.57 -0.72
N GLN A 396 9.79 5.90 0.30
CA GLN A 396 9.02 5.24 1.36
C GLN A 396 8.92 6.15 2.58
N LEU A 397 7.79 6.05 3.29
CA LEU A 397 7.65 6.73 4.58
C LEU A 397 8.56 6.07 5.61
N TYR A 398 9.26 6.91 6.36
CA TYR A 398 9.96 6.54 7.58
C TYR A 398 9.33 7.29 8.77
N PRO A 399 9.08 6.66 9.94
CA PRO A 399 9.21 5.22 10.19
C PRO A 399 8.27 4.40 9.28
N GLU A 400 8.62 3.14 9.00
CA GLU A 400 7.89 2.31 8.02
C GLU A 400 6.41 2.08 8.41
N GLN A 401 6.13 1.93 9.71
CA GLN A 401 4.76 1.74 10.22
C GLN A 401 4.03 3.08 10.32
N SER A 402 3.88 3.72 9.17
CA SER A 402 3.26 5.03 9.00
C SER A 402 2.31 5.04 7.79
N THR A 403 1.28 5.86 7.85
CA THR A 403 0.40 6.12 6.69
C THR A 403 0.05 7.60 6.61
N THR A 404 -0.14 8.10 5.40
CA THR A 404 -0.70 9.43 5.16
C THR A 404 -1.96 9.31 4.30
N ALA A 405 -2.86 10.27 4.42
CA ALA A 405 -4.00 10.35 3.51
C ALA A 405 -4.52 11.78 3.37
N ILE A 406 -5.06 12.06 2.19
CA ILE A 406 -5.96 13.18 1.93
C ILE A 406 -7.39 12.66 2.07
N ILE A 407 -8.31 13.47 2.58
CA ILE A 407 -9.66 13.04 2.89
C ILE A 407 -10.64 13.87 2.07
N THR A 408 -11.68 13.19 1.59
CA THR A 408 -12.81 13.80 0.89
C THR A 408 -14.05 13.48 1.71
N TYR A 409 -14.87 14.48 1.98
CA TYR A 409 -16.11 14.29 2.73
C TYR A 409 -17.34 14.20 1.79
N HIS A 410 -17.12 14.37 0.48
CA HIS A 410 -18.19 14.37 -0.52
C HIS A 410 -18.95 13.02 -0.53
N PRO A 411 -20.29 13.00 -0.55
CA PRO A 411 -21.10 11.79 -0.38
C PRO A 411 -20.83 10.69 -1.42
N VAL A 412 -20.53 11.07 -2.66
CA VAL A 412 -20.26 10.11 -3.74
C VAL A 412 -18.81 9.62 -3.81
N ALA A 413 -17.91 10.13 -2.95
CA ALA A 413 -16.51 9.76 -2.94
C ALA A 413 -16.32 8.31 -2.46
N LYS A 414 -15.60 7.52 -3.25
CA LYS A 414 -15.21 6.12 -3.00
C LYS A 414 -13.89 5.84 -3.71
N TYR A 415 -13.22 4.75 -3.37
CA TYR A 415 -12.04 4.32 -4.13
C TYR A 415 -12.36 4.09 -5.61
N PHE A 416 -11.50 4.59 -6.48
CA PHE A 416 -11.56 4.40 -7.92
C PHE A 416 -10.15 4.33 -8.53
N SER A 417 -10.04 3.84 -9.76
CA SER A 417 -8.81 3.91 -10.56
C SER A 417 -9.02 4.91 -11.69
N ALA A 418 -8.07 5.83 -11.86
CA ALA A 418 -8.07 6.81 -12.94
C ALA A 418 -7.69 6.20 -14.31
#